data_AF-A0AAE2V2M7-F1
#
_entry.id   AF-A0AAE2V2M7-F1
#
_cell.length_a   1.000
_cell.length_b   1.000
_cell.length_c   1.000
_cell.angle_alpha   90.00
_cell.angle_beta   90.00
_cell.angle_gamma   90.00
#
_symmetry.space_group_name_H-M   'P 1'
#
loop_
_entity.id
_entity.type
_entity.pdbx_description
1 polymer ?
#
loop_
_entity_poly.entity_id
_entity_poly.type
_entity_poly.pdbx_seq_one_letter_code
_entity_poly.pdbx_strand_id
1 'polypeptide(L)'
;MEITIEKIEARKEYMKGYREENREKLNAYSREYYKNNKEYYKNYYKNYYRENKERILLNHKLWIEQKAIDSVYCFRNIDGSVLYWGSSSRFQERISAHCTKNSHLKMSAEEMVSEWFLDKIEYQNYAEYNISRDDLYYIESYHKNKEKEILKTAEVHYNEDKLTRSKEDLETLANSVEFVEFDKLEKYLN
;
A
#
# COMPACT_ATOMS: atom_id res chain seq x y z
N MET A 1 -7.59 -27.78 -27.01
CA MET A 1 -6.29 -27.36 -27.54
C MET A 1 -5.64 -26.48 -26.48
N GLU A 2 -4.59 -26.97 -25.83
CA GLU A 2 -3.86 -26.19 -24.83
C GLU A 2 -3.05 -25.08 -25.51
N ILE A 3 -3.17 -23.86 -25.00
CA ILE A 3 -2.44 -22.69 -25.48
C ILE A 3 -1.08 -22.69 -24.78
N THR A 4 0.00 -22.79 -25.56
CA THR A 4 1.38 -22.78 -25.05
C THR A 4 1.87 -21.35 -24.75
N ILE A 5 2.84 -21.22 -23.85
CA ILE A 5 3.45 -19.93 -23.46
C ILE A 5 4.00 -19.18 -24.69
N GLU A 6 4.68 -19.89 -25.58
CA GLU A 6 5.21 -19.33 -26.83
C GLU A 6 4.11 -18.74 -27.74
N LYS A 7 2.93 -19.38 -27.81
CA LYS A 7 1.79 -18.85 -28.57
C LYS A 7 1.20 -17.59 -27.94
N ILE A 8 1.27 -17.45 -26.62
CA ILE A 8 0.85 -16.24 -25.91
C ILE A 8 1.82 -15.10 -26.20
N GLU A 9 3.13 -15.36 -26.18
CA GLU A 9 4.17 -14.38 -26.44
C GLU A 9 4.14 -13.88 -27.89
N ALA A 10 4.06 -14.79 -28.86
CA ALA A 10 3.93 -14.44 -30.28
C ALA A 10 2.67 -13.58 -30.54
N ARG A 11 1.55 -13.90 -29.86
CA ARG A 11 0.32 -13.10 -29.96
C ARG A 11 0.48 -11.72 -29.33
N LYS A 12 1.18 -11.59 -28.20
CA LYS A 12 1.45 -10.30 -27.56
C LYS A 12 2.31 -9.41 -28.45
N GLU A 13 3.34 -9.97 -29.07
CA GLU A 13 4.26 -9.23 -29.93
C GLU A 13 3.58 -8.77 -31.22
N TYR A 14 2.81 -9.65 -31.86
CA TYR A 14 1.95 -9.30 -32.98
C TYR A 14 0.96 -8.18 -32.63
N MET A 15 0.29 -8.29 -31.49
CA MET A 15 -0.67 -7.27 -31.01
C MET A 15 0.02 -5.94 -30.71
N LYS A 16 1.27 -5.95 -30.24
CA LYS A 16 2.05 -4.75 -29.98
C LYS A 16 2.38 -4.03 -31.30
N GLY A 17 2.93 -4.74 -32.28
CA GLY A 17 3.22 -4.19 -33.61
C GLY A 17 1.96 -3.64 -34.28
N TYR A 18 0.86 -4.41 -34.24
CA TYR A 18 -0.44 -3.96 -34.79
C TYR A 18 -0.93 -2.66 -34.14
N ARG A 19 -0.80 -2.53 -32.81
CA ARG A 19 -1.20 -1.31 -32.08
C ARG A 19 -0.32 -0.11 -32.41
N GLU A 20 0.97 -0.32 -32.59
CA GLU A 20 1.91 0.76 -32.94
C GLU A 20 1.65 1.28 -34.36
N GLU A 21 1.51 0.39 -35.33
CA GLU A 21 1.22 0.72 -36.74
C GLU A 21 -0.16 1.36 -36.92
N ASN A 22 -1.16 0.96 -36.13
CA ASN A 22 -2.54 1.45 -36.24
C ASN A 22 -2.91 2.48 -35.16
N ARG A 23 -1.93 3.00 -34.42
CA ARG A 23 -2.14 3.85 -33.23
C ARG A 23 -3.06 5.03 -33.50
N GLU A 24 -2.86 5.75 -34.60
CA GLU A 24 -3.66 6.92 -34.93
C GLU A 24 -5.11 6.56 -35.27
N LYS A 25 -5.33 5.48 -36.03
CA LYS A 25 -6.66 4.97 -36.37
C LYS A 25 -7.41 4.47 -35.14
N LEU A 26 -6.73 3.73 -34.27
CA LEU A 26 -7.28 3.24 -33.00
C LEU A 26 -7.64 4.41 -32.07
N ASN A 27 -6.79 5.44 -32.00
CA ASN A 27 -7.07 6.64 -31.21
C ASN A 27 -8.24 7.45 -31.79
N ALA A 28 -8.32 7.59 -33.12
CA ALA A 28 -9.43 8.27 -33.78
C ALA A 28 -10.76 7.54 -33.53
N TYR A 29 -10.77 6.22 -33.72
CA TYR A 29 -11.91 5.37 -33.41
C TYR A 29 -12.32 5.47 -31.93
N SER A 30 -11.36 5.40 -31.00
CA SER A 30 -11.62 5.54 -29.57
C SER A 30 -12.22 6.90 -29.21
N ARG A 31 -11.70 7.99 -29.77
CA ARG A 31 -12.26 9.34 -29.57
C ARG A 31 -13.68 9.45 -30.11
N GLU A 32 -13.93 8.92 -31.30
CA GLU A 32 -15.25 8.94 -31.92
C GLU A 32 -16.25 8.08 -31.16
N TYR A 33 -15.83 6.88 -30.75
CA TYR A 33 -16.60 5.99 -29.90
C TYR A 33 -16.96 6.67 -28.57
N TYR A 34 -16.00 7.32 -27.90
CA TYR A 34 -16.27 8.05 -26.67
C TYR A 34 -17.19 9.24 -26.89
N LYS A 35 -17.01 9.99 -27.99
CA LYS A 35 -17.90 11.11 -28.35
C LYS A 35 -19.34 10.65 -28.55
N ASN A 36 -19.53 9.54 -29.26
CA ASN A 36 -20.84 8.98 -29.57
C ASN A 36 -21.50 8.32 -28.36
N ASN A 37 -20.73 7.81 -27.40
CA ASN A 37 -21.22 7.17 -26.18
C ASN A 37 -21.10 8.05 -24.93
N LYS A 38 -20.76 9.34 -25.09
CA LYS A 38 -20.50 10.26 -23.97
C LYS A 38 -21.68 10.34 -23.00
N GLU A 39 -22.90 10.43 -23.52
CA GLU A 39 -24.10 10.54 -22.70
C GLU A 39 -24.44 9.21 -22.00
N TYR A 40 -24.16 8.07 -22.65
CA TYR A 40 -24.26 6.75 -22.02
C TYR A 40 -23.33 6.65 -20.80
N TYR A 41 -22.04 6.96 -20.95
CA TYR A 41 -21.08 6.91 -19.85
C TYR A 41 -21.42 7.91 -18.75
N LYS A 42 -21.82 9.12 -19.10
CA LYS A 42 -22.27 10.14 -18.14
C LYS A 42 -23.44 9.63 -17.31
N ASN A 43 -24.44 9.01 -17.95
CA ASN A 43 -25.58 8.42 -17.24
C ASN A 43 -25.18 7.20 -16.42
N TYR A 44 -24.30 6.34 -16.94
CA TYR A 44 -23.75 5.20 -16.20
C TYR A 44 -23.07 5.65 -14.91
N TYR A 45 -22.13 6.59 -14.97
CA TYR A 45 -21.44 7.09 -13.77
C TYR A 45 -22.39 7.82 -12.81
N LYS A 46 -23.38 8.55 -13.34
CA LYS A 46 -24.40 9.21 -12.52
C LYS A 46 -25.27 8.20 -11.77
N ASN A 47 -25.68 7.12 -12.43
CA ASN A 47 -26.47 6.05 -11.83
C ASN A 47 -25.64 5.26 -10.82
N TYR A 48 -24.41 4.89 -11.18
CA TYR A 48 -23.46 4.25 -10.26
C TYR A 48 -23.25 5.09 -9.00
N TYR A 49 -23.03 6.41 -9.15
CA TYR A 49 -22.90 7.30 -8.00
C TYR A 49 -24.19 7.36 -7.18
N ARG A 50 -25.37 7.41 -7.79
CA ARG A 50 -26.66 7.41 -7.06
C ARG A 50 -26.84 6.14 -6.25
N GLU A 51 -26.59 4.98 -6.85
CA GLU A 51 -26.75 3.66 -6.21
C GLU A 51 -25.71 3.44 -5.10
N ASN A 52 -24.52 3.99 -5.24
CA ASN A 52 -23.41 3.78 -4.30
C ASN A 52 -23.11 5.00 -3.42
N LYS A 53 -23.97 6.03 -3.45
CA LYS A 53 -23.73 7.33 -2.82
C LYS A 53 -23.40 7.19 -1.35
N GLU A 54 -24.21 6.40 -0.64
CA GLU A 54 -24.07 6.19 0.81
C GLU A 54 -22.75 5.47 1.13
N ARG A 55 -22.39 4.45 0.37
CA ARG A 55 -21.11 3.75 0.49
C ARG A 55 -19.93 4.68 0.23
N ILE A 56 -20.01 5.51 -0.80
CA ILE A 56 -18.95 6.49 -1.15
C ILE A 56 -18.79 7.52 -0.03
N LEU A 57 -19.90 8.08 0.48
CA LEU A 57 -19.88 9.04 1.57
C LEU A 57 -19.40 8.42 2.88
N LEU A 58 -19.80 7.19 3.17
CA LEU A 58 -19.32 6.44 4.32
C LEU A 58 -17.82 6.20 4.22
N ASN A 59 -17.31 5.75 3.07
CA ASN A 59 -15.88 5.57 2.86
C ASN A 59 -15.11 6.89 3.01
N HIS A 60 -15.66 8.00 2.51
CA HIS A 60 -15.07 9.33 2.68
C HIS A 60 -15.11 9.79 4.14
N LYS A 61 -16.20 9.51 4.87
CA LYS A 61 -16.32 9.82 6.29
C LYS A 61 -15.34 8.98 7.12
N LEU A 62 -15.25 7.68 6.85
CA LEU A 62 -14.25 6.78 7.44
C LEU A 62 -12.82 7.24 7.11
N TRP A 63 -12.59 7.80 5.93
CA TRP A 63 -11.31 8.40 5.54
C TRP A 63 -10.98 9.67 6.33
N ILE A 64 -11.98 10.54 6.60
CA ILE A 64 -11.82 11.72 7.47
C ILE A 64 -11.62 11.29 8.93
N GLU A 65 -12.39 10.30 9.39
CA GLU A 65 -12.40 9.83 10.78
C GLU A 65 -11.24 8.90 11.12
N GLN A 66 -10.59 8.30 10.12
CA GLN A 66 -9.26 7.75 10.26
C GLN A 66 -8.32 8.90 10.64
N LYS A 67 -8.08 9.05 11.94
CA LYS A 67 -7.02 9.91 12.42
C LYS A 67 -5.74 9.52 11.68
N ALA A 68 -5.06 10.50 11.09
CA ALA A 68 -3.71 10.31 10.62
C ALA A 68 -2.90 9.86 11.84
N ILE A 69 -2.44 8.61 11.81
CA ILE A 69 -1.61 8.03 12.84
C ILE A 69 -0.22 7.98 12.23
N ASP A 70 0.66 8.83 12.73
CA ASP A 70 2.10 8.69 12.51
C ASP A 70 2.53 7.40 13.20
N SER A 71 2.92 6.42 12.40
CA SER A 71 3.20 5.08 12.86
C SER A 71 4.48 4.54 12.25
N VAL A 72 5.20 3.78 13.07
CA VAL A 72 6.17 2.79 12.61
C VAL A 72 5.60 1.44 12.96
N TYR A 73 5.60 0.52 12.00
CA TYR A 73 4.95 -0.78 12.12
C TYR A 73 5.85 -1.89 11.60
N CYS A 74 5.63 -3.09 12.14
CA CYS A 74 6.33 -4.29 11.72
C CYS A 74 5.37 -5.45 11.50
N PHE A 75 5.79 -6.37 10.64
CA PHE A 75 5.12 -7.64 10.38
C PHE A 75 5.93 -8.71 11.10
N ARG A 76 5.33 -9.39 12.07
CA ARG A 76 5.98 -10.40 12.91
C ARG A 76 5.67 -11.79 12.38
N ASN A 77 6.72 -12.59 12.25
CA ASN A 77 6.61 -14.02 11.99
C ASN A 77 6.20 -14.74 13.28
N ILE A 78 5.65 -15.95 13.17
CA ILE A 78 5.30 -16.83 14.30
C ILE A 78 6.49 -17.16 15.22
N ASP A 79 7.73 -17.12 14.70
CA ASP A 79 8.95 -17.29 15.51
C ASP A 79 9.42 -15.99 16.20
N GLY A 80 8.68 -14.89 16.05
CA GLY A 80 8.99 -13.57 16.59
C GLY A 80 9.91 -12.71 15.73
N SER A 81 10.50 -13.27 14.65
CA SER A 81 11.35 -12.51 13.73
C SER A 81 10.56 -11.47 12.94
N VAL A 82 11.24 -10.41 12.49
CA VAL A 82 10.59 -9.35 11.71
C VAL A 82 10.65 -9.67 10.22
N LEU A 83 9.47 -9.80 9.62
CA LEU A 83 9.32 -9.94 8.18
C LEU A 83 9.58 -8.61 7.47
N TYR A 84 8.97 -7.52 7.94
CA TYR A 84 8.97 -6.23 7.26
C TYR A 84 8.82 -5.08 8.25
N TRP A 85 9.51 -3.97 7.99
CA TRP A 85 9.33 -2.68 8.67
C TRP A 85 8.81 -1.61 7.72
N GLY A 86 7.89 -0.78 8.20
CA GLY A 86 7.45 0.39 7.45
C GLY A 86 7.00 1.52 8.36
N SER A 87 6.90 2.70 7.78
CA SER A 87 6.29 3.87 8.43
C SER A 87 5.19 4.49 7.59
N SER A 88 4.23 5.14 8.24
CA SER A 88 3.18 5.90 7.57
C SER A 88 2.46 6.83 8.53
N SER A 89 2.06 8.01 8.05
CA SER A 89 1.05 8.86 8.70
C SER A 89 -0.39 8.41 8.45
N ARG A 90 -0.57 7.38 7.61
CA ARG A 90 -1.86 6.82 7.20
C ARG A 90 -1.85 5.31 7.41
N PHE A 91 -1.50 4.91 8.63
CA PHE A 91 -1.28 3.53 9.06
C PHE A 91 -2.31 2.54 8.48
N GLN A 92 -3.60 2.75 8.75
CA GLN A 92 -4.66 1.80 8.37
C GLN A 92 -4.77 1.60 6.86
N GLU A 93 -4.67 2.66 6.07
CA GLU A 93 -4.68 2.57 4.61
C GLU A 93 -3.44 1.85 4.10
N ARG A 94 -2.28 2.12 4.72
CA ARG A 94 -1.03 1.50 4.32
C ARG A 94 -1.05 0.00 4.59
N ILE A 95 -1.53 -0.43 5.76
CA ILE A 95 -1.74 -1.85 6.07
C ILE A 95 -2.74 -2.47 5.10
N SER A 96 -3.87 -1.79 4.82
CA SER A 96 -4.81 -2.27 3.80
C SER A 96 -4.15 -2.45 2.43
N ALA A 97 -3.27 -1.55 2.01
CA ALA A 97 -2.54 -1.68 0.74
C ALA A 97 -1.55 -2.84 0.77
N HIS A 98 -0.90 -3.11 1.90
CA HIS A 98 -0.05 -4.28 2.08
C HIS A 98 -0.86 -5.57 1.99
N CYS A 99 -1.92 -5.72 2.79
CA CYS A 99 -2.75 -6.92 2.84
C CYS A 99 -3.50 -7.22 1.53
N THR A 100 -3.70 -6.23 0.65
CA THR A 100 -4.45 -6.39 -0.61
C THR A 100 -3.55 -6.42 -1.85
N LYS A 101 -2.24 -6.70 -1.71
CA LYS A 101 -1.29 -6.79 -2.83
C LYS A 101 -1.04 -5.47 -3.58
N ASN A 102 -1.59 -4.35 -3.07
CA ASN A 102 -1.50 -3.02 -3.64
C ASN A 102 -0.26 -2.23 -3.17
N SER A 103 0.58 -2.83 -2.33
CA SER A 103 1.87 -2.28 -1.92
C SER A 103 3.01 -2.72 -2.86
N HIS A 104 4.25 -2.35 -2.51
CA HIS A 104 5.46 -2.83 -3.17
C HIS A 104 5.81 -4.28 -2.80
N LEU A 105 5.28 -4.83 -1.70
CA LEU A 105 5.52 -6.22 -1.30
C LEU A 105 4.87 -7.21 -2.29
N LYS A 106 3.84 -6.78 -3.03
CA LYS A 106 3.14 -7.59 -4.04
C LYS A 106 2.70 -8.97 -3.52
N MET A 107 2.34 -9.03 -2.25
CA MET A 107 1.74 -10.20 -1.59
C MET A 107 0.43 -9.77 -0.92
N SER A 108 -0.55 -10.66 -0.89
CA SER A 108 -1.80 -10.56 -0.11
C SER A 108 -1.57 -11.00 1.34
N ALA A 109 -2.53 -10.74 2.23
CA ALA A 109 -2.44 -11.21 3.61
C ALA A 109 -2.43 -12.74 3.69
N GLU A 110 -3.21 -13.42 2.84
CA GLU A 110 -3.21 -14.88 2.76
C GLU A 110 -1.82 -15.42 2.37
N GLU A 111 -1.20 -14.86 1.32
CA GLU A 111 0.17 -15.22 0.90
C GLU A 111 1.19 -14.96 2.04
N MET A 112 1.06 -13.84 2.77
CA MET A 112 1.94 -13.53 3.90
C MET A 112 1.79 -14.53 5.05
N VAL A 113 0.57 -14.94 5.39
CA VAL A 113 0.31 -15.92 6.46
C VAL A 113 0.77 -17.31 6.02
N SER A 114 0.42 -17.75 4.81
CA SER A 114 0.67 -19.13 4.38
C SER A 114 2.11 -19.39 3.95
N GLU A 115 2.78 -18.42 3.31
CA GLU A 115 4.13 -18.61 2.76
C GLU A 115 5.23 -18.02 3.64
N TRP A 116 4.92 -16.93 4.36
CA TRP A 116 5.89 -16.20 5.18
C TRP A 116 5.61 -16.35 6.69
N PHE A 117 4.61 -17.14 7.06
CA PHE A 117 4.26 -17.41 8.45
C PHE A 117 4.01 -16.13 9.26
N LEU A 118 3.41 -15.12 8.62
CA LEU A 118 2.95 -13.92 9.32
C LEU A 118 2.00 -14.32 10.45
N ASP A 119 2.35 -13.93 11.67
CA ASP A 119 1.54 -14.13 12.88
C ASP A 119 0.70 -12.89 13.14
N LYS A 120 1.36 -11.73 13.25
CA LYS A 120 0.70 -10.46 13.58
C LYS A 120 1.38 -9.26 12.94
N ILE A 121 0.62 -8.18 12.89
CA ILE A 121 1.10 -6.84 12.52
C ILE A 121 1.03 -5.98 13.77
N GLU A 122 2.13 -5.30 14.10
CA GLU A 122 2.20 -4.43 15.27
C GLU A 122 2.68 -3.05 14.87
N TYR A 123 2.28 -2.01 15.62
CA TYR A 123 2.68 -0.64 15.34
C TYR A 123 2.87 0.19 16.60
N GLN A 124 3.78 1.15 16.52
CA GLN A 124 3.93 2.23 17.49
C GLN A 124 3.16 3.45 17.01
N ASN A 125 2.44 4.12 17.91
CA ASN A 125 1.66 5.31 17.61
C ASN A 125 2.40 6.57 18.09
N TYR A 126 2.76 7.44 17.14
CA TYR A 126 3.48 8.68 17.38
C TYR A 126 2.64 9.95 17.22
N ALA A 127 1.32 9.83 17.02
CA ALA A 127 0.45 10.98 16.72
C ALA A 127 0.48 12.09 17.80
N GLU A 128 0.78 11.74 19.05
CA GLU A 128 0.82 12.70 20.17
C GLU A 128 2.23 13.27 20.43
N TYR A 129 3.24 12.80 19.71
CA TYR A 129 4.64 13.14 19.95
C TYR A 129 5.15 14.27 19.05
N ASN A 130 4.31 14.81 18.17
CA ASN A 130 4.63 15.93 17.28
C ASN A 130 5.96 15.73 16.55
N ILE A 131 6.14 14.54 15.97
CA ILE A 131 7.34 14.19 15.19
C ILE A 131 7.15 14.60 13.73
N SER A 132 8.26 14.93 13.05
CA SER A 132 8.22 15.15 11.61
C SER A 132 8.19 13.84 10.84
N ARG A 133 7.97 13.97 9.53
CA ARG A 133 8.10 12.83 8.61
C ARG A 133 9.51 12.26 8.57
N ASP A 134 10.53 13.11 8.64
CA ASP A 134 11.93 12.69 8.65
C ASP A 134 12.29 12.01 9.98
N ASP A 135 11.73 12.44 11.11
CA ASP A 135 11.84 11.74 12.39
C ASP A 135 11.24 10.33 12.31
N LEU A 136 10.05 10.20 11.72
CA LEU A 136 9.36 8.92 11.56
C LEU A 136 10.18 7.94 10.70
N TYR A 137 10.80 8.45 9.64
CA TYR A 137 11.69 7.69 8.76
C TYR A 137 12.99 7.29 9.48
N TYR A 138 13.55 8.17 10.31
CA TYR A 138 14.69 7.83 11.15
C TYR A 138 14.34 6.69 12.11
N ILE A 139 13.19 6.74 12.78
CA ILE A 139 12.72 5.69 13.69
C ILE A 139 12.51 4.35 12.94
N GLU A 140 11.94 4.38 11.73
CA GLU A 140 11.86 3.17 10.89
C GLU A 140 13.25 2.59 10.59
N SER A 141 14.20 3.46 10.20
CA SER A 141 15.58 3.06 9.92
C SER A 141 16.26 2.46 11.16
N TYR A 142 16.03 3.02 12.34
CA TYR A 142 16.57 2.54 13.61
C TYR A 142 16.11 1.09 13.88
N HIS A 143 14.81 0.83 13.80
CA HIS A 143 14.25 -0.51 14.00
C HIS A 143 14.72 -1.52 12.95
N LYS A 144 14.78 -1.11 11.67
CA LYS A 144 15.35 -1.93 10.59
C LYS A 144 16.79 -2.35 10.88
N ASN A 145 17.61 -1.45 11.40
CA ASN A 145 19.01 -1.74 11.73
C ASN A 145 19.14 -2.63 12.98
N LYS A 146 18.25 -2.46 13.96
CA LYS A 146 18.26 -3.19 15.23
C LYS A 146 17.83 -4.66 15.07
N GLU A 147 16.71 -4.92 14.40
CA GLU A 147 16.13 -6.27 14.32
C GLU A 147 16.40 -6.98 12.98
N LYS A 148 16.65 -6.22 11.91
CA LYS A 148 16.79 -6.67 10.52
C LYS A 148 15.53 -7.36 9.98
N GLU A 149 15.11 -6.94 8.79
CA GLU A 149 13.95 -7.53 8.12
C GLU A 149 14.33 -8.71 7.22
N ILE A 150 13.44 -9.71 7.16
CA ILE A 150 13.57 -10.86 6.26
C ILE A 150 13.22 -10.48 4.82
N LEU A 151 12.12 -9.74 4.64
CA LEU A 151 11.72 -9.17 3.36
C LEU A 151 12.58 -7.92 3.11
N LYS A 152 13.77 -8.12 2.53
CA LYS A 152 14.70 -7.01 2.23
C LYS A 152 14.01 -5.94 1.40
N THR A 153 13.84 -4.76 1.98
CA THR A 153 13.34 -3.58 1.29
C THR A 153 14.45 -2.55 1.08
N ALA A 154 14.12 -1.49 0.33
CA ALA A 154 15.05 -0.40 0.14
C ALA A 154 15.40 0.28 1.47
N GLU A 155 16.61 0.84 1.55
CA GLU A 155 17.04 1.66 2.67
C GLU A 155 16.10 2.86 2.84
N VAL A 156 15.86 3.21 4.11
CA VAL A 156 14.99 4.33 4.45
C VAL A 156 15.81 5.60 4.38
N HIS A 157 15.41 6.49 3.47
CA HIS A 157 16.06 7.78 3.32
C HIS A 157 15.31 8.84 4.12
N TYR A 158 16.04 9.58 4.96
CA TYR A 158 15.57 10.73 5.73
C TYR A 158 16.60 11.86 5.63
N ASN A 159 16.14 13.10 5.77
CA ASN A 159 17.01 14.26 5.80
C ASN A 159 17.36 14.63 7.25
N GLU A 160 18.64 14.52 7.60
CA GLU A 160 19.14 14.82 8.95
C GLU A 160 18.87 16.26 9.39
N ASP A 161 18.92 17.22 8.46
CA ASP A 161 18.69 18.65 8.74
C ASP A 161 17.21 18.94 9.05
N LYS A 162 16.31 17.99 8.81
CA LYS A 162 14.86 18.11 9.05
C LYS A 162 14.38 17.33 10.27
N LEU A 163 15.29 16.69 11.01
CA LEU A 163 14.95 16.07 12.27
C LEU A 163 14.52 17.15 13.27
N THR A 164 13.43 16.92 13.99
CA THR A 164 12.94 17.89 14.99
C THR A 164 13.58 17.69 16.36
N ARG A 165 14.28 16.55 16.53
CA ARG A 165 14.92 16.11 17.77
C ARG A 165 16.28 15.49 17.46
N SER A 166 17.09 15.31 18.51
CA SER A 166 18.34 14.57 18.36
C SER A 166 18.06 13.10 18.00
N LYS A 167 19.06 12.45 17.41
CA LYS A 167 19.00 11.02 17.09
C LYS A 167 18.81 10.19 18.36
N GLU A 168 19.55 10.52 19.42
CA GLU A 168 19.46 9.86 20.72
C GLU A 168 18.06 9.98 21.36
N ASP A 169 17.42 11.16 21.23
CA ASP A 169 16.03 11.34 21.71
C ASP A 169 15.04 10.51 20.91
N LEU A 170 15.22 10.42 19.59
CA LEU A 170 14.37 9.61 18.71
C LEU A 170 14.55 8.12 18.98
N GLU A 171 15.76 7.65 19.24
CA GLU A 171 16.03 6.26 19.65
C GLU A 171 15.42 5.95 21.03
N THR A 172 15.54 6.87 21.98
CA THR A 172 14.92 6.74 23.30
C THR A 172 13.39 6.68 23.17
N LEU A 173 12.83 7.53 22.32
CA LEU A 173 11.41 7.52 22.01
C LEU A 173 11.00 6.19 21.35
N ALA A 174 11.75 5.73 20.36
CA ALA A 174 11.49 4.47 19.65
C ALA A 174 11.50 3.24 20.56
N ASN A 175 12.28 3.26 21.65
CA ASN A 175 12.32 2.16 22.62
C ASN A 175 11.27 2.29 23.74
N SER A 176 10.71 3.48 23.95
CA SER A 176 9.74 3.75 25.03
C SER A 176 8.29 3.64 24.59
N VAL A 177 7.99 3.90 23.31
CA VAL A 177 6.63 3.74 22.77
C VAL A 177 6.31 2.26 22.60
N GLU A 178 5.20 1.81 23.20
CA GLU A 178 4.79 0.41 23.12
C GLU A 178 4.23 0.05 21.74
N PHE A 179 4.44 -1.21 21.36
CA PHE A 179 3.80 -1.80 20.19
C PHE A 179 2.36 -2.20 20.51
N VAL A 180 1.45 -1.80 19.63
CA VAL A 180 0.04 -2.17 19.66
C VAL A 180 -0.23 -3.12 18.49
N GLU A 181 -0.95 -4.20 18.76
CA GLU A 181 -1.34 -5.15 17.71
C GLU A 181 -2.44 -4.58 16.81
N PHE A 182 -2.33 -4.83 15.51
CA PHE A 182 -3.35 -4.50 14.54
C PHE A 182 -4.44 -5.58 14.50
N ASP A 183 -5.54 -5.30 15.18
CA ASP A 183 -6.69 -6.18 15.42
C ASP A 183 -7.54 -6.57 14.20
N LYS A 184 -7.17 -6.15 12.99
CA LYS A 184 -7.97 -6.36 11.76
C LYS A 184 -7.26 -7.18 10.70
N LEU A 185 -6.20 -7.91 11.04
CA LEU A 185 -5.54 -8.79 10.07
C LEU A 185 -6.51 -9.84 9.52
N GLU A 186 -7.34 -10.45 10.38
CA GLU A 186 -8.33 -11.49 10.00
C GLU A 186 -9.31 -11.02 8.92
N LYS A 187 -9.65 -9.72 8.86
CA LYS A 187 -10.52 -9.15 7.83
C LYS A 187 -9.98 -9.40 6.40
N TYR A 188 -8.67 -9.56 6.27
CA TYR A 188 -7.99 -9.74 5.00
C TYR A 188 -7.68 -11.20 4.69
N LEU A 189 -8.15 -12.17 5.49
CA LEU A 189 -7.98 -13.59 5.23
C LEU A 189 -9.33 -14.14 4.73
N ASN A 190 -9.51 -14.28 3.41
CA ASN A 190 -10.74 -14.81 2.80
C ASN A 190 -10.52 -16.08 1.97
#